data_AF-A0A4Q1TKT0-F1
#
_entry.id   AF-A0A4Q1TKT0-F1
#
_cell.length_a   1.000
_cell.length_b   1.000
_cell.length_c   1.000
_cell.angle_alpha   90.00
_cell.angle_beta   90.00
_cell.angle_gamma   90.00
#
_symmetry.space_group_name_H-M   'P 1'
#
loop_
_entity.id
_entity.type
_entity.pdbx_description
1 polymer ?
#
loop_
_entity_poly.entity_id
_entity_poly.type
_entity_poly.pdbx_seq_one_letter_code
_entity_poly.pdbx_strand_id
1 'polypeptide(L)'
;MTDQIKIHGEFELAVPTGDILRAIIVDIEIVPPNGSVLIYGMTSPTTMSPIKVDGSKKGLQLPFINGKIKITHLGEVTKASIAARGWVDSVNRL
;
A
#
# COMPACT_ATOMS: atom_id res chain seq x y z
N MET A 1 27.41 0.31 -12.41
CA MET A 1 26.65 -0.80 -11.80
C MET A 1 25.71 -0.15 -10.80
N THR A 2 24.42 -0.09 -11.11
CA THR A 2 23.44 0.56 -10.24
C THR A 2 22.80 -0.54 -9.42
N ASP A 3 23.22 -0.68 -8.16
CA ASP A 3 22.67 -1.67 -7.25
C ASP A 3 21.16 -1.41 -7.07
N GLN A 4 20.35 -2.34 -7.57
CA GLN A 4 18.91 -2.34 -7.33
C GLN A 4 18.66 -2.70 -5.87
N ILE A 5 18.34 -1.71 -5.05
CA ILE A 5 17.78 -1.94 -3.73
C ILE A 5 16.35 -2.43 -3.94
N LYS A 6 16.17 -3.75 -3.83
CA LYS A 6 14.86 -4.41 -3.85
C LYS A 6 14.07 -4.00 -2.61
N ILE A 7 13.23 -2.98 -2.74
CA ILE A 7 12.29 -2.60 -1.68
C ILE A 7 11.10 -3.53 -1.75
N HIS A 8 11.23 -4.69 -1.10
CA HIS A 8 10.11 -5.56 -0.79
C HIS A 8 9.65 -5.23 0.63
N GLY A 9 8.54 -4.51 0.72
CA GLY A 9 7.81 -4.33 1.97
C GLY A 9 6.47 -5.05 1.87
N GLU A 10 6.24 -6.02 2.76
CA GLU A 10 4.90 -6.55 3.03
C GLU A 10 4.39 -5.86 4.29
N PHE A 11 3.24 -5.21 4.16
CA PHE A 11 2.61 -4.52 5.28
C PHE A 11 1.26 -5.18 5.55
N GLU A 12 1.03 -5.53 6.81
CA GLU A 12 -0.25 -6.05 7.28
C GLU A 12 -0.80 -5.09 8.34
N LEU A 13 -1.91 -4.43 8.01
CA LEU A 13 -2.72 -3.72 8.99
C LEU A 13 -3.59 -4.75 9.73
N ALA A 14 -3.38 -4.87 11.03
CA ALA A 14 -4.23 -5.71 11.87
C ALA A 14 -5.66 -5.15 11.91
N VAL A 15 -6.63 -5.96 11.49
CA VAL A 15 -8.06 -5.65 11.59
C VAL A 15 -8.64 -6.52 12.70
N PRO A 16 -9.17 -5.94 13.80
CA PRO A 16 -9.80 -6.71 14.86
C PRO A 16 -10.93 -7.59 14.32
N THR A 17 -11.09 -8.78 14.90
CA THR A 17 -12.16 -9.71 14.50
C THR A 17 -13.54 -9.05 14.68
N GLY A 18 -14.31 -8.97 13.59
CA GLY A 18 -15.63 -8.34 13.56
C GLY A 18 -15.65 -6.92 12.96
N ASP A 19 -14.50 -6.27 12.84
CA ASP A 19 -14.41 -4.95 12.22
C ASP A 19 -14.22 -5.06 10.70
N ILE A 20 -14.72 -4.05 9.97
CA ILE A 20 -14.49 -3.93 8.52
C ILE A 20 -13.48 -2.81 8.29
N LEU A 21 -12.39 -3.13 7.59
CA LEU A 21 -11.46 -2.14 7.09
C LEU A 21 -12.14 -1.32 5.98
N ARG A 22 -12.35 -0.03 6.22
CA ARG A 22 -13.05 0.87 5.28
C ARG A 22 -12.14 1.44 4.21
N ALA A 23 -10.91 1.78 4.59
CA ALA A 23 -9.96 2.42 3.69
C ALA A 23 -8.54 2.13 4.14
N ILE A 24 -7.64 2.02 3.17
CA ILE A 24 -6.19 2.04 3.38
C ILE A 24 -5.68 3.37 2.84
N ILE A 25 -5.05 4.15 3.71
CA ILE A 25 -4.42 5.42 3.35
C ILE A 25 -2.91 5.21 3.42
N VAL A 26 -2.21 5.55 2.34
CA VAL A 26 -0.75 5.44 2.28
C VAL A 26 -0.08 6.80 2.07
N ASP A 27 0.98 7.02 2.83
CA ASP A 27 2.00 8.02 2.53
C ASP A 27 3.18 7.32 1.87
N ILE A 28 3.61 7.80 0.70
CA ILE A 28 4.66 7.22 -0.13
C ILE A 28 5.72 8.28 -0.39
N GLU A 29 6.95 8.01 0.03
CA GLU A 29 8.14 8.77 -0.32
C GLU A 29 8.95 7.95 -1.35
N ILE A 30 9.26 8.53 -2.51
CA ILE A 30 10.05 7.89 -3.58
C ILE A 30 11.26 8.76 -3.93
N VAL A 31 12.43 8.13 -4.05
CA VAL A 31 13.65 8.73 -4.58
C VAL A 31 14.14 7.90 -5.78
N PRO A 32 14.45 8.53 -6.93
CA PRO A 32 14.21 9.93 -7.28
C PRO A 32 12.70 10.23 -7.43
N PRO A 33 12.26 11.50 -7.35
CA PRO A 33 10.84 11.87 -7.29
C PRO A 33 10.02 11.55 -8.55
N ASN A 34 10.68 11.24 -9.66
CA ASN A 34 10.08 10.75 -10.92
C ASN A 34 9.97 9.22 -10.98
N GLY A 35 10.39 8.50 -9.95
CA GLY A 35 10.20 7.06 -9.84
C GLY A 35 8.74 6.67 -9.65
N SER A 36 8.45 5.40 -9.84
CA SER A 36 7.11 4.86 -9.67
C SER A 36 7.14 3.58 -8.85
N VAL A 37 6.06 3.29 -8.15
CA VAL A 37 5.85 2.02 -7.45
C VAL A 37 4.55 1.36 -7.90
N LEU A 38 4.49 0.04 -7.80
CA LEU A 38 3.29 -0.75 -7.87
C LEU A 38 2.94 -1.21 -6.45
N ILE A 39 1.71 -0.90 -6.03
CA ILE A 39 1.14 -1.41 -4.79
C ILE A 39 0.11 -2.45 -5.17
N TYR A 40 0.27 -3.65 -4.65
CA TYR A 40 -0.65 -4.76 -4.83
C TYR A 40 -1.48 -4.92 -3.57
N GLY A 41 -2.77 -5.11 -3.74
CA GLY A 41 -3.71 -5.41 -2.66
C GLY A 41 -4.95 -6.09 -3.21
N MET A 42 -5.79 -6.61 -2.31
CA MET A 42 -7.04 -7.26 -2.72
C MET A 42 -8.09 -6.18 -3.01
N THR A 43 -8.66 -6.17 -4.22
CA THR A 43 -9.81 -5.32 -4.59
C THR A 43 -11.14 -6.06 -4.46
N SER A 44 -11.10 -7.38 -4.37
CA SER A 44 -12.22 -8.27 -4.07
C SER A 44 -11.70 -9.46 -3.24
N PRO A 45 -12.54 -10.33 -2.68
CA PRO A 45 -12.08 -11.49 -1.90
C PRO A 45 -11.17 -12.46 -2.68
N THR A 46 -11.20 -12.43 -4.01
CA THR A 46 -10.45 -13.35 -4.87
C THR A 46 -9.52 -12.65 -5.87
N THR A 47 -9.53 -11.32 -5.92
CA THR A 47 -8.77 -10.55 -6.93
C THR A 47 -7.73 -9.67 -6.26
N MET A 48 -6.46 -9.94 -6.57
CA MET A 48 -5.33 -9.08 -6.26
C MET A 48 -5.03 -8.19 -7.46
N SER A 49 -4.99 -6.88 -7.26
CA SER A 49 -4.81 -5.90 -8.33
C SER A 49 -3.65 -4.94 -8.02
N PRO A 50 -2.82 -4.58 -9.01
CA PRO A 50 -1.80 -3.54 -8.85
C PRO A 50 -2.40 -2.15 -9.03
N ILE A 51 -1.87 -1.18 -8.28
CA ILE A 51 -2.08 0.25 -8.47
C ILE A 51 -0.71 0.90 -8.65
N LYS A 52 -0.54 1.55 -9.80
CA LYS A 52 0.67 2.32 -10.09
C LYS A 52 0.58 3.67 -9.41
N VAL A 53 1.63 4.04 -8.68
CA VAL A 53 1.78 5.36 -8.10
C VAL A 53 3.05 6.01 -8.64
N ASP A 54 2.85 7.17 -9.27
CA ASP A 54 3.92 7.97 -9.84
C ASP A 54 4.33 9.08 -8.87
N GLY A 55 5.62 9.09 -8.53
CA GLY A 55 6.22 10.02 -7.57
C GLY A 55 5.74 9.85 -6.13
N SER A 56 6.25 10.72 -5.26
CA SER A 56 5.84 10.74 -3.85
C SER A 56 4.39 11.23 -3.71
N LYS A 57 3.61 10.59 -2.83
CA LYS A 57 2.21 10.92 -2.55
C LYS A 57 1.97 10.92 -1.04
N LYS A 58 1.08 11.77 -0.56
CA LYS A 58 0.60 11.74 0.83
C LYS A 58 -0.91 11.56 0.85
N GLY A 59 -1.41 10.80 1.81
CA GLY A 59 -2.83 10.55 1.99
C GLY A 59 -3.50 9.84 0.81
N LEU A 60 -2.75 9.04 0.04
CA LEU A 60 -3.34 8.31 -1.10
C LEU A 60 -4.26 7.21 -0.56
N GLN A 61 -5.56 7.34 -0.83
CA GLN A 61 -6.52 6.30 -0.51
C GLN A 61 -6.46 5.19 -1.56
N LEU A 62 -6.26 3.96 -1.08
CA LEU A 62 -6.25 2.75 -1.90
C LEU A 62 -7.61 2.03 -1.78
N PRO A 63 -8.16 1.53 -2.90
CA PRO A 63 -9.44 0.82 -2.96
C PRO A 63 -9.33 -0.64 -2.47
N PHE A 64 -8.34 -0.95 -1.64
CA PHE A 64 -8.11 -2.32 -1.18
C PHE A 64 -9.02 -2.65 0.00
N ILE A 65 -9.55 -3.86 -0.01
CA ILE A 65 -10.57 -4.32 0.94
C ILE A 65 -9.97 -5.04 2.15
N ASN A 66 -8.66 -5.25 2.19
CA ASN A 66 -7.97 -5.89 3.30
C ASN A 66 -6.64 -5.20 3.62
N GLY A 67 -6.16 -5.35 4.85
CA GLY A 67 -4.96 -4.65 5.33
C GLY A 67 -3.64 -5.13 4.74
N LYS A 68 -3.66 -6.09 3.80
CA LYS A 68 -2.47 -6.73 3.24
C LYS A 68 -2.09 -6.06 1.93
N ILE A 69 -0.96 -5.36 1.93
CA ILE A 69 -0.41 -4.76 0.72
C ILE A 69 1.03 -5.22 0.48
N LYS A 70 1.38 -5.39 -0.79
CA LYS A 70 2.74 -5.67 -1.25
C LYS A 70 3.20 -4.56 -2.17
N ILE A 71 4.47 -4.19 -2.09
CA ILE A 71 5.01 -3.11 -2.92
C ILE A 71 6.19 -3.60 -3.73
N THR A 72 6.24 -3.15 -4.98
CA THR A 72 7.36 -3.31 -5.90
C THR A 72 7.66 -1.96 -6.54
N HIS A 73 8.92 -1.67 -6.85
CA HIS A 73 9.32 -0.46 -7.57
C HIS A 73 9.36 -0.65 -9.08
N LEU A 74 9.28 0.45 -9.83
CA LEU A 74 9.45 0.49 -11.28
C LEU A 74 10.63 1.41 -11.63
N GLY A 75 11.53 0.93 -12.48
CA GLY A 75 12.68 1.72 -12.94
C GLY A 75 13.71 2.00 -11.85
N GLU A 76 14.36 3.17 -11.92
CA GLU A 76 15.49 3.59 -11.08
C GLU A 76 15.06 4.14 -9.71
N VAL A 77 14.13 3.48 -9.02
CA VAL A 77 13.82 3.84 -7.63
C VAL A 77 14.92 3.31 -6.72
N THR A 78 15.57 4.21 -5.98
CA THR A 78 16.61 3.88 -5.00
C THR A 78 16.07 3.83 -3.57
N LYS A 79 15.00 4.57 -3.28
CA LYS A 79 14.30 4.55 -2.00
C LYS A 79 12.79 4.67 -2.21
N ALA A 80 12.03 3.88 -1.46
CA ALA A 80 10.60 3.94 -1.32
C ALA A 80 10.26 3.68 0.16
N SER A 81 9.46 4.55 0.76
CA SER A 81 8.99 4.38 2.14
C SER A 81 7.49 4.57 2.16
N ILE A 82 6.79 3.60 2.77
CA ILE A 82 5.34 3.57 2.79
C ILE A 82 4.85 3.47 4.23
N ALA A 83 4.01 4.40 4.63
CA ALA A 83 3.27 4.34 5.88
C ALA A 83 1.80 4.12 5.55
N ALA A 84 1.28 2.94 5.90
CA ALA A 84 -0.13 2.61 5.74
C ALA A 84 -0.90 2.88 7.02
N ARG A 85 -2.11 3.44 6.90
CA ARG A 85 -3.06 3.63 8.00
C ARG A 85 -4.42 3.11 7.56
N GLY A 86 -5.10 2.38 8.44
CA GLY A 86 -6.44 1.86 8.21
C GLY A 86 -7.47 2.62 9.03
N TRP A 87 -8.63 2.89 8.45
CA TRP A 87 -9.82 3.24 9.24
C TRP A 87 -10.69 1.99 9.36
N VAL A 88 -10.96 1.59 10.60
CA VAL A 88 -11.89 0.49 10.93
C VAL A 88 -13.19 1.10 11.42
N ASP A 89 -14.29 0.59 10.88
CA ASP A 89 -15.62 0.92 11.34
C ASP A 89 -16.10 -0.23 12.23
N SER A 90 -16.55 0.10 13.44
CA SER A 90 -17.08 -0.88 14.36
C SER A 90 -18.44 -1.33 13.84
N VAL A 91 -18.48 -2.44 13.11
CA VAL A 91 -19.74 -3.06 12.70
C VAL A 91 -20.28 -3.79 13.93
N ASN A 92 -20.99 -3.05 14.79
CA ASN A 92 -21.75 -3.50 15.94
C ASN A 92 -21.15 -4.71 16.70
N ARG A 93 -20.42 -4.44 17.79
CA ARG A 93 -20.55 -5.30 18.97
C ARG A 93 -21.98 -5.12 19.47
N LEU A 94 -22.92 -5.94 18.96
CA LEU A 94 -24.22 -6.32 19.53
C LEU A 94 -25.02 -7.12 18.50
#